data_AF-A0A967D0N9-F1
#
_entry.id   AF-A0A967D0N9-F1
#
_cell.length_a   1.000
_cell.length_b   1.000
_cell.length_c   1.000
_cell.angle_alpha   90.00
_cell.angle_beta   90.00
_cell.angle_gamma   90.00
#
_symmetry.space_group_name_H-M   'P 1'
#
loop_
_entity.id
_entity.type
_entity.pdbx_description
1 polymer ?
#
loop_
_entity_poly.entity_id
_entity_poly.type
_entity_poly.pdbx_seq_one_letter_code
_entity_poly.pdbx_strand_id
1 'polypeptide(L)'
;MLLGPLWSQVLLRRLGATWTARVAGDTAAAFSSSLPTLTTMVAGATAAVVVAMAAVVGAAFRAGRLPPLRLLRGETVARLPWWLGRRRPLTTLTGLAGRELRRRPSRSLAVVVMVALAEFLIVFVAGFELTMPTAASTRRTPTGGWTHLLRFASPTSVDPTQPAASGELGLTTKQRNLFEHSEFALIRASQGDDASCTNLYATTAPVVWGLPQRFLERGGFEFVSHASLPAGMDNPWRLLSTGATPEAPVPVILDAATAQWALKLGGINSTFRLSPTTGGILPPDADQGIECQIVGLLEPGILQGAILMAEAEFTRLFPLVSGYRLALLEAPAAALDEADTSNAVGLWPCCRPLGSPVADWLACSGKK
;
A
#
# COMPACT_ATOMS: atom_id res chain seq x y z
N MET A 1 27.75 -25.86 -28.67
CA MET A 1 26.90 -24.77 -28.10
C MET A 1 25.85 -25.25 -27.08
N LEU A 2 25.49 -26.53 -27.00
CA LEU A 2 24.47 -27.05 -26.06
C LEU A 2 24.95 -27.32 -24.61
N LEU A 3 26.27 -27.44 -24.38
CA LEU A 3 26.81 -27.72 -23.04
C LEU A 3 26.74 -26.53 -22.06
N GLY A 4 26.81 -25.30 -22.56
CA GLY A 4 26.71 -24.08 -21.74
C GLY A 4 25.37 -23.92 -21.00
N PRO A 5 24.22 -24.00 -21.70
CA PRO A 5 22.91 -23.86 -21.05
C PRO A 5 22.57 -25.04 -20.12
N LEU A 6 23.05 -26.26 -20.42
CA LEU A 6 22.90 -27.40 -19.51
C LEU A 6 23.71 -27.22 -18.24
N TRP A 7 24.96 -26.73 -18.35
CA TRP A 7 25.79 -26.45 -17.19
C TRP A 7 25.22 -25.33 -16.32
N SER A 8 24.71 -24.25 -16.91
CA SER A 8 24.09 -23.16 -16.16
C SER A 8 22.83 -23.61 -15.41
N GLN A 9 21.99 -24.45 -16.02
CA GLN A 9 20.83 -25.02 -15.33
C GLN A 9 21.20 -25.93 -14.16
N VAL A 10 22.24 -26.76 -14.31
CA VAL A 10 22.75 -27.60 -13.20
C VAL A 10 23.29 -26.75 -12.07
N LEU A 11 24.01 -25.68 -12.39
CA LEU A 11 24.58 -24.75 -11.42
C LEU A 11 23.49 -23.98 -10.67
N LEU A 12 22.47 -23.48 -11.38
CA LEU A 12 21.32 -22.79 -10.80
C LEU A 12 20.47 -23.72 -9.91
N ARG A 13 20.27 -24.98 -10.32
CA ARG A 13 19.56 -25.97 -9.49
C ARG A 13 20.32 -26.31 -8.22
N ARG A 14 21.66 -26.49 -8.31
CA ARG A 14 22.49 -26.77 -7.13
C ARG A 14 22.56 -25.57 -6.20
N LEU A 15 22.78 -24.37 -6.73
CA LEU A 15 22.74 -23.13 -5.95
C LEU A 15 21.39 -22.94 -5.27
N GLY A 16 20.29 -23.10 -6.02
CA GLY A 16 18.92 -23.02 -5.48
C GLY A 16 18.68 -24.03 -4.36
N ALA A 17 19.04 -25.30 -4.55
CA ALA A 17 18.89 -26.32 -3.52
C ALA A 17 19.77 -26.07 -2.27
N THR A 18 21.00 -25.59 -2.45
CA THR A 18 21.88 -25.23 -1.31
C THR A 18 21.41 -23.97 -0.60
N TRP A 19 20.86 -23.01 -1.33
CA TRP A 19 20.30 -21.78 -0.80
C TRP A 19 19.04 -22.08 0.00
N THR A 20 18.10 -22.85 -0.52
CA THR A 20 16.89 -23.24 0.21
C THR A 20 17.23 -24.09 1.43
N ALA A 21 18.13 -25.07 1.33
CA ALA A 21 18.47 -25.92 2.47
C ALA A 21 19.17 -25.17 3.62
N ARG A 22 20.08 -24.23 3.32
CA ARG A 22 20.82 -23.49 4.34
C ARG A 22 20.12 -22.20 4.76
N VAL A 23 19.78 -21.36 3.79
CA VAL A 23 19.16 -20.07 4.08
C VAL A 23 17.73 -20.27 4.56
N ALA A 24 16.89 -21.10 3.92
CA ALA A 24 15.51 -21.27 4.39
C ALA A 24 15.43 -22.00 5.74
N GLY A 25 16.36 -22.91 6.05
CA GLY A 25 16.44 -23.56 7.36
C GLY A 25 16.89 -22.60 8.47
N ASP A 26 17.96 -21.84 8.23
CA ASP A 26 18.49 -20.87 9.19
C ASP A 26 17.57 -19.64 9.35
N THR A 27 16.92 -19.19 8.27
CA THR A 27 15.91 -18.12 8.35
C THR A 27 14.65 -18.62 9.02
N ALA A 28 14.16 -19.84 8.74
CA ALA A 28 13.05 -20.41 9.48
C ALA A 28 13.36 -20.51 10.97
N ALA A 29 14.58 -20.90 11.38
CA ALA A 29 14.99 -20.91 12.77
C ALA A 29 15.04 -19.48 13.38
N ALA A 30 15.60 -18.50 12.66
CA ALA A 30 15.67 -17.11 13.11
C ALA A 30 14.29 -16.43 13.26
N PHE A 31 13.38 -16.70 12.32
CA PHE A 31 12.02 -16.14 12.29
C PHE A 31 10.96 -17.03 12.98
N SER A 32 11.31 -18.25 13.41
CA SER A 32 10.48 -19.10 14.30
C SER A 32 10.55 -18.71 15.77
N SER A 33 11.39 -17.72 16.11
CA SER A 33 11.36 -17.13 17.44
C SER A 33 9.98 -16.50 17.66
N SER A 34 9.38 -16.84 18.81
CA SER A 34 8.12 -16.27 19.31
C SER A 34 8.02 -14.78 18.99
N LEU A 35 6.85 -14.32 18.53
CA LEU A 35 6.53 -12.92 18.27
C LEU A 35 7.30 -12.00 19.23
N PRO A 36 8.11 -11.05 18.72
CA PRO A 36 8.94 -10.23 19.57
C PRO A 36 8.07 -9.51 20.58
N THR A 37 8.23 -9.82 21.86
CA THR A 37 7.57 -9.09 22.95
C THR A 37 7.96 -7.62 22.87
N LEU A 38 7.04 -6.72 23.20
CA LEU A 38 7.25 -5.26 23.16
C LEU A 38 8.55 -4.83 23.89
N THR A 39 8.95 -5.58 24.92
CA THR A 39 10.21 -5.41 25.66
C THR A 39 11.46 -5.65 24.83
N THR A 40 11.50 -6.67 23.96
CA THR A 40 12.66 -6.95 23.11
C THR A 40 12.78 -5.94 21.97
N MET A 41 11.65 -5.45 21.46
CA MET A 41 11.63 -4.36 20.47
C MET A 41 12.13 -3.04 21.09
N VAL A 42 11.64 -2.68 22.28
CA VAL A 42 12.09 -1.47 22.99
C VAL A 42 13.56 -1.59 23.39
N ALA A 43 14.02 -2.75 23.85
CA ALA A 43 15.44 -2.98 24.17
C ALA A 43 16.33 -2.86 22.91
N GLY A 44 15.88 -3.40 21.78
CA GLY A 44 16.58 -3.26 20.50
C GLY A 44 16.65 -1.81 20.02
N ALA A 45 15.53 -1.09 20.07
CA ALA A 45 15.45 0.31 19.67
C ALA A 45 16.31 1.20 20.56
N THR A 46 16.25 1.02 21.88
CA THR A 46 17.07 1.78 22.83
C THR A 46 18.56 1.49 22.65
N ALA A 47 18.96 0.23 22.46
CA ALA A 47 20.34 -0.13 22.18
C ALA A 47 20.85 0.52 20.87
N ALA A 48 20.05 0.50 19.80
CA ALA A 48 20.38 1.14 18.54
C ALA A 48 20.56 2.67 18.69
N VAL A 49 19.64 3.34 19.41
CA VAL A 49 19.73 4.78 19.70
C VAL A 49 20.98 5.12 20.52
N VAL A 50 21.29 4.33 21.54
CA VAL A 50 22.48 4.53 22.38
C VAL A 50 23.76 4.36 21.56
N VAL A 51 23.84 3.33 20.73
CA VAL A 51 25.01 3.09 19.85
C VAL A 51 25.15 4.21 18.82
N ALA A 52 24.05 4.64 18.20
CA ALA A 52 24.04 5.74 17.25
C ALA A 52 24.49 7.06 17.90
N MET A 53 23.93 7.40 19.06
CA MET A 53 24.31 8.61 19.82
C MET A 53 25.76 8.56 20.26
N ALA A 54 26.26 7.42 20.75
CA ALA A 54 27.66 7.25 21.10
C ALA A 54 28.59 7.42 19.89
N ALA A 55 28.19 6.94 18.71
CA ALA A 55 28.92 7.13 17.47
C ALA A 55 28.95 8.60 17.03
N VAL A 56 27.80 9.30 17.08
CA VAL A 56 27.68 10.73 16.75
C VAL A 56 28.49 11.59 17.71
N VAL A 57 28.36 11.37 19.02
CA VAL A 57 29.12 12.07 20.05
C VAL A 57 30.62 11.81 19.88
N GLY A 58 31.03 10.56 19.61
CA GLY A 58 32.40 10.21 19.32
C GLY A 58 32.95 10.88 18.04
N ALA A 59 32.12 11.00 17.00
CA ALA A 59 32.47 11.72 15.78
C ALA A 59 32.58 13.23 16.01
N ALA A 60 31.66 13.82 16.77
CA ALA A 60 31.65 15.24 17.12
C ALA A 60 32.87 15.63 17.97
N PHE A 61 33.21 14.86 19.01
CA PHE A 61 34.43 15.08 19.79
C PHE A 61 35.71 14.92 18.95
N ARG A 62 35.70 14.05 17.95
CA ARG A 62 36.83 13.86 17.03
C ARG A 62 36.95 15.04 16.06
N ALA A 63 35.82 15.52 15.54
CA ALA A 63 35.74 16.68 14.65
C ALA A 63 36.15 17.97 15.38
N GLY A 64 35.71 18.16 16.63
CA GLY A 64 36.03 19.33 17.44
C GLY A 64 37.50 19.44 17.88
N ARG A 65 38.29 18.35 17.77
CA ARG A 65 39.75 18.37 18.02
C ARG A 65 40.58 18.65 16.77
N LEU A 66 39.94 18.86 15.62
CA LEU A 66 40.62 19.17 14.36
C LEU A 66 40.55 20.69 14.08
N PRO A 67 41.65 21.32 13.63
CA PRO A 67 41.61 22.71 13.23
C PRO A 67 40.67 22.88 12.02
N PRO A 68 39.84 23.94 11.97
CA PRO A 68 38.78 24.11 10.96
C PRO A 68 39.31 24.12 9.51
N LEU A 69 40.55 24.57 9.30
CA LEU A 69 41.21 24.58 8.00
C LEU A 69 41.48 23.18 7.41
N ARG A 70 41.57 22.13 8.24
CA ARG A 70 41.73 20.74 7.77
C ARG A 70 40.41 20.10 7.32
N LEU A 71 39.30 20.49 7.94
CA LEU A 71 37.95 20.06 7.53
C LEU A 71 37.60 20.64 6.15
N LEU A 72 37.95 21.90 5.88
CA LEU A 72 37.71 22.56 4.59
C LEU A 72 38.57 22.03 3.44
N ARG A 73 39.73 21.41 3.72
CA ARG A 73 40.59 20.78 2.70
C ARG A 73 40.16 19.36 2.31
N GLY A 74 39.08 18.82 2.88
CA GLY A 74 38.64 17.45 2.60
C GLY A 74 39.57 16.36 3.13
N GLU A 75 40.57 16.72 3.95
CA GLU A 75 41.48 15.77 4.59
C GLU A 75 40.75 15.06 5.75
N THR A 76 39.87 14.13 5.42
CA THR A 76 39.26 13.24 6.41
C THR A 76 40.32 12.25 6.89
N VAL A 77 41.04 12.64 7.95
CA VAL A 77 41.96 11.75 8.63
C VAL A 77 41.13 10.72 9.40
N ALA A 78 40.71 9.67 8.70
CA ALA A 78 40.26 8.41 9.30
C ALA A 78 41.44 7.68 9.97
N ARG A 79 42.24 8.37 10.81
CA ARG A 79 43.14 7.69 11.73
C ARG A 79 42.27 7.14 12.84
N LEU A 80 42.03 5.83 12.73
CA LEU A 80 41.46 5.02 13.79
C LEU A 80 42.16 5.35 15.13
N PRO A 81 41.45 5.27 16.26
CA PRO A 81 42.03 5.67 17.54
C PRO A 81 43.30 4.86 17.85
N TRP A 82 44.33 5.57 18.29
CA TRP A 82 45.63 5.05 18.71
C TRP A 82 45.55 3.93 19.77
N TRP A 83 44.48 3.87 20.56
CA TRP A 83 44.25 2.80 21.55
C TRP A 83 43.93 1.42 20.96
N LEU A 84 43.59 1.31 19.66
CA LEU A 84 43.43 0.01 18.99
C LEU A 84 44.72 -0.50 18.32
N GLY A 85 45.86 0.18 18.52
CA GLY A 85 47.18 -0.23 18.06
C GLY A 85 47.91 -1.20 18.98
N ARG A 86 47.24 -1.85 19.94
CA ARG A 86 47.87 -2.90 20.76
C ARG A 86 48.06 -4.16 19.91
N ARG A 87 49.32 -4.47 19.61
CA ARG A 87 49.80 -5.68 18.91
C ARG A 87 49.50 -6.93 19.73
N ARG A 88 48.24 -7.35 19.78
CA ARG A 88 47.89 -8.69 20.30
C ARG A 88 48.21 -9.74 19.21
N PRO A 89 48.79 -10.90 19.58
CA PRO A 89 49.03 -11.97 18.62
C PRO A 89 47.70 -12.42 18.00
N LEU A 90 47.68 -12.57 16.68
CA LEU A 90 46.50 -12.98 15.92
C LEU A 90 46.36 -14.49 16.01
N THR A 91 45.63 -14.99 17.01
CA THR A 91 45.39 -16.43 17.20
C THR A 91 44.06 -16.90 16.59
N THR A 92 43.23 -15.97 16.11
CA THR A 92 41.85 -16.24 15.67
C THR A 92 41.55 -15.61 14.31
N LEU A 93 40.78 -16.30 13.46
CA LEU A 93 40.30 -15.80 12.15
C LEU A 93 39.52 -14.48 12.27
N THR A 94 38.73 -14.31 13.33
CA THR A 94 37.98 -13.07 13.62
C THR A 94 38.90 -11.89 13.87
N GLY A 95 40.01 -12.11 14.60
CA GLY A 95 41.06 -11.12 14.81
C GLY A 95 41.77 -10.70 13.52
N LEU A 96 41.97 -11.64 12.59
CA LEU A 96 42.55 -11.35 11.26
C LEU A 96 41.57 -10.51 10.42
N ALA A 97 40.29 -10.90 10.36
CA ALA A 97 39.24 -10.15 9.65
C ALA A 97 39.10 -8.71 10.18
N GLY A 98 39.10 -8.53 11.51
CA GLY A 98 39.05 -7.22 12.14
C GLY A 98 40.26 -6.33 11.83
N ARG A 99 41.43 -6.92 11.54
CA ARG A 99 42.62 -6.19 11.13
C ARG A 99 42.56 -5.80 9.65
N GLU A 100 42.07 -6.67 8.78
CA GLU A 100 41.89 -6.36 7.35
C GLU A 100 40.87 -5.24 7.13
N LEU A 101 39.76 -5.22 7.89
CA LEU A 101 38.79 -4.11 7.87
C LEU A 101 39.42 -2.75 8.22
N ARG A 102 40.52 -2.75 8.98
CA ARG A 102 41.23 -1.53 9.41
C ARG A 102 42.32 -1.11 8.45
N ARG A 103 42.80 -1.99 7.57
CA ARG A 103 43.88 -1.67 6.62
C ARG A 103 43.43 -0.66 5.57
N ARG A 104 42.17 -0.74 5.14
CA ARG A 104 41.58 0.15 4.12
C ARG A 104 40.23 0.68 4.61
N PRO A 105 40.23 1.58 5.61
CA PRO A 105 39.01 1.96 6.32
C PRO A 105 37.97 2.62 5.40
N SER A 106 38.40 3.37 4.38
CA SER A 106 37.48 3.98 3.41
C SER A 106 36.73 2.96 2.56
N ARG A 107 37.43 1.94 2.04
CA ARG A 107 36.81 0.86 1.25
C ARG A 107 35.92 -0.02 2.12
N SER A 108 36.39 -0.40 3.30
CA SER A 108 35.59 -1.21 4.22
C SER A 108 34.35 -0.47 4.72
N LEU A 109 34.45 0.83 5.01
CA LEU A 109 33.30 1.66 5.36
C LEU A 109 32.30 1.75 4.22
N ALA A 110 32.77 1.99 2.98
CA ALA A 110 31.88 2.07 1.82
C ALA A 110 31.08 0.77 1.61
N VAL A 111 31.72 -0.39 1.74
CA VAL A 111 31.04 -1.69 1.64
C VAL A 111 30.02 -1.87 2.77
N VAL A 112 30.40 -1.59 4.02
CA VAL A 112 29.49 -1.72 5.17
C VAL A 112 28.27 -0.80 5.03
N VAL A 113 28.47 0.45 4.62
CA VAL A 113 27.37 1.41 4.43
C VAL A 113 26.45 0.98 3.28
N MET A 114 26.98 0.48 2.17
CA MET A 114 26.17 -0.03 1.06
C MET A 114 25.30 -1.22 1.48
N VAL A 115 25.87 -2.18 2.23
CA VAL A 115 25.11 -3.34 2.74
C VAL A 115 24.04 -2.90 3.74
N ALA A 116 24.39 -2.04 4.70
CA ALA A 116 23.45 -1.53 5.70
C ALA A 116 22.29 -0.73 5.08
N LEU A 117 22.58 0.10 4.07
CA LEU A 117 21.55 0.85 3.34
C LEU A 117 20.61 -0.07 2.56
N ALA A 118 21.15 -1.13 1.94
CA ALA A 118 20.35 -2.12 1.23
C ALA A 118 19.45 -2.91 2.18
N GLU A 119 19.98 -3.41 3.31
CA GLU A 119 19.20 -4.11 4.33
C GLU A 119 18.11 -3.21 4.93
N PHE A 120 18.46 -1.96 5.25
CA PHE A 120 17.49 -0.97 5.73
C PHE A 120 16.37 -0.74 4.73
N LEU A 121 16.68 -0.53 3.45
CA LEU A 121 15.66 -0.32 2.41
C LEU A 121 14.73 -1.52 2.27
N ILE A 122 15.26 -2.75 2.30
CA ILE A 122 14.46 -3.98 2.21
C ILE A 122 13.48 -4.07 3.39
N VAL A 123 13.98 -3.89 4.62
CA VAL A 123 13.14 -3.96 5.83
C VAL A 123 12.13 -2.81 5.88
N PHE A 124 12.55 -1.60 5.50
CA PHE A 124 11.69 -0.43 5.48
C PHE A 124 10.53 -0.61 4.51
N VAL A 125 10.79 -1.05 3.27
CA VAL A 125 9.74 -1.27 2.26
C VAL A 125 8.82 -2.42 2.69
N ALA A 126 9.36 -3.52 3.22
CA ALA A 126 8.54 -4.63 3.72
C ALA A 126 7.60 -4.21 4.86
N GLY A 127 7.99 -3.22 5.68
CA GLY A 127 7.14 -2.68 6.75
C GLY A 127 5.92 -1.88 6.27
N PHE A 128 5.90 -1.43 5.01
CA PHE A 128 4.74 -0.75 4.41
C PHE A 128 3.81 -1.69 3.65
N GLU A 129 4.11 -3.00 3.59
CA GLU A 129 3.22 -3.95 2.96
C GLU A 129 1.98 -4.20 3.84
N LEU A 130 0.80 -3.85 3.31
CA LEU A 130 -0.47 -4.08 3.99
C LEU A 130 -0.73 -5.58 4.08
N THR A 131 -0.53 -6.15 5.27
CA THR A 131 -0.78 -7.57 5.51
C THR A 131 -2.28 -7.77 5.63
N MET A 132 -2.87 -8.55 4.72
CA MET A 132 -4.30 -8.91 4.83
C MET A 132 -4.49 -9.91 5.98
N PRO A 133 -5.38 -9.63 6.95
CA PRO A 133 -5.65 -10.58 8.04
C PRO A 133 -6.16 -11.91 7.46
N THR A 134 -5.51 -13.01 7.83
CA THR A 134 -5.84 -14.37 7.36
C THR A 134 -7.05 -15.00 8.04
N ALA A 135 -7.73 -14.32 8.97
CA ALA A 135 -8.87 -14.91 9.68
C ALA A 135 -9.94 -13.91 10.14
N ALA A 136 -11.18 -14.37 9.96
CA ALA A 136 -12.46 -13.89 10.49
C ALA A 136 -13.02 -12.56 9.95
N SER A 137 -13.98 -12.74 9.03
CA SER A 137 -15.14 -11.94 8.56
C SER A 137 -15.70 -10.82 9.47
N THR A 138 -14.86 -10.03 10.10
CA THR A 138 -15.30 -8.88 10.88
C THR A 138 -15.36 -7.70 9.94
N ARG A 139 -16.48 -6.97 9.93
CA ARG A 139 -16.65 -5.81 9.04
C ARG A 139 -15.72 -4.63 9.37
N ARG A 140 -15.06 -4.66 10.53
CA ARG A 140 -14.04 -3.70 10.97
C ARG A 140 -12.64 -4.22 10.62
N THR A 141 -12.33 -4.20 9.33
CA THR A 141 -11.00 -4.53 8.81
C THR A 141 -10.63 -3.51 7.72
N PRO A 142 -9.35 -3.43 7.33
CA PRO A 142 -8.92 -2.62 6.18
C PRO A 142 -9.62 -2.95 4.85
N THR A 143 -10.21 -4.15 4.73
CA THR A 143 -11.02 -4.58 3.59
C THR A 143 -12.53 -4.39 3.78
N GLY A 144 -12.97 -3.99 4.98
CA GLY A 144 -14.38 -3.79 5.30
C GLY A 144 -15.25 -5.05 5.20
N GLY A 145 -14.63 -6.22 5.34
CA GLY A 145 -15.28 -7.53 5.15
C GLY A 145 -15.54 -7.91 3.69
N TRP A 146 -15.07 -7.13 2.71
CA TRP A 146 -15.13 -7.52 1.29
C TRP A 146 -14.03 -8.54 0.98
N THR A 147 -14.36 -9.56 0.17
CA THR A 147 -13.39 -10.61 -0.18
C THR A 147 -12.67 -10.32 -1.48
N HIS A 148 -13.32 -9.67 -2.45
CA HIS A 148 -12.72 -9.34 -3.73
C HIS A 148 -13.01 -7.89 -4.15
N LEU A 149 -12.00 -7.26 -4.76
CA LEU A 149 -12.12 -5.99 -5.47
C LEU A 149 -11.87 -6.26 -6.96
N LEU A 150 -12.88 -5.97 -7.78
CA LEU A 150 -12.87 -6.17 -9.21
C LEU A 150 -12.79 -4.82 -9.92
N ARG A 151 -11.99 -4.75 -10.99
CA ARG A 151 -11.94 -3.59 -11.89
C ARG A 151 -12.38 -4.02 -13.28
N PHE A 152 -13.29 -3.27 -13.89
CA PHE A 152 -13.73 -3.49 -15.26
C PHE A 152 -12.80 -2.76 -16.23
N ALA A 153 -12.35 -3.44 -17.31
CA ALA A 153 -11.57 -2.80 -18.37
C ALA A 153 -12.40 -1.79 -19.18
N SER A 154 -13.70 -2.05 -19.30
CA SER A 154 -14.68 -1.13 -19.89
C SER A 154 -15.81 -0.87 -18.89
N PRO A 155 -16.28 0.38 -18.73
CA PRO A 155 -17.40 0.67 -17.84
C PRO A 155 -18.63 -0.15 -18.21
N THR A 156 -19.30 -0.71 -17.22
CA THR A 156 -20.51 -1.52 -17.41
C THR A 156 -21.72 -0.88 -16.76
N SER A 157 -22.86 -0.83 -17.44
CA SER A 157 -24.15 -0.46 -16.83
C SER A 157 -24.92 -1.66 -16.27
N VAL A 158 -24.44 -2.87 -16.55
CA VAL A 158 -25.13 -4.11 -16.21
C VAL A 158 -24.91 -4.41 -14.73
N ASP A 159 -25.99 -4.61 -13.99
CA ASP A 159 -25.94 -5.03 -12.59
C ASP A 159 -26.07 -6.56 -12.50
N PRO A 160 -25.00 -7.28 -12.10
CA PRO A 160 -25.01 -8.74 -12.06
C PRO A 160 -25.97 -9.32 -11.01
N THR A 161 -26.49 -8.51 -10.09
CA THR A 161 -27.52 -8.97 -9.13
C THR A 161 -28.90 -9.08 -9.78
N GLN A 162 -29.11 -8.50 -10.96
CA GLN A 162 -30.40 -8.59 -11.65
C GLN A 162 -30.53 -9.91 -12.41
N PRO A 163 -31.66 -10.63 -12.29
CA PRO A 163 -31.85 -11.90 -12.98
C PRO A 163 -31.80 -11.76 -14.51
N ALA A 164 -32.19 -10.60 -15.05
CA ALA A 164 -32.10 -10.29 -16.47
C ALA A 164 -30.64 -10.18 -16.97
N ALA A 165 -29.72 -9.71 -16.13
CA ALA A 165 -28.30 -9.54 -16.48
C ALA A 165 -27.57 -10.87 -16.67
N SER A 166 -28.07 -11.96 -16.06
CA SER A 166 -27.43 -13.28 -16.14
C SER A 166 -27.33 -13.82 -17.57
N GLY A 167 -28.31 -13.51 -18.42
CA GLY A 167 -28.32 -13.93 -19.83
C GLY A 167 -27.33 -13.13 -20.68
N GLU A 168 -27.22 -11.83 -20.43
CA GLU A 168 -26.26 -10.94 -21.12
C GLU A 168 -24.81 -11.23 -20.73
N LEU A 169 -24.57 -11.65 -19.48
CA LEU A 169 -23.25 -11.96 -18.94
C LEU A 169 -22.77 -13.38 -19.28
N GLY A 170 -23.61 -14.23 -19.86
CA GLY A 170 -23.24 -15.60 -20.23
C GLY A 170 -22.86 -16.50 -19.05
N LEU A 171 -23.43 -16.24 -17.86
CA LEU A 171 -23.06 -16.94 -16.63
C LEU A 171 -23.50 -18.40 -16.63
N THR A 172 -22.58 -19.31 -16.27
CA THR A 172 -22.93 -20.73 -16.05
C THR A 172 -23.87 -20.88 -14.84
N THR A 173 -24.57 -22.01 -14.75
CA THR A 173 -25.51 -22.27 -13.64
C THR A 173 -24.82 -22.25 -12.27
N LYS A 174 -23.57 -22.71 -12.18
CA LYS A 174 -22.78 -22.64 -10.93
C LYS A 174 -22.46 -21.19 -10.54
N GLN A 175 -22.10 -20.37 -11.52
CA GLN A 175 -21.74 -18.97 -11.30
C GLN A 175 -22.95 -18.13 -10.92
N ARG A 176 -24.12 -18.41 -11.51
CA ARG A 176 -25.39 -17.81 -11.09
C ARG A 176 -25.70 -18.10 -9.63
N ASN A 177 -25.61 -19.37 -9.22
CA ASN A 177 -25.83 -19.74 -7.82
C ASN A 177 -24.85 -19.02 -6.87
N LEU A 178 -23.58 -18.86 -7.27
CA LEU A 178 -22.59 -18.14 -6.46
C LEU A 178 -22.94 -16.65 -6.35
N PHE A 179 -23.35 -16.02 -7.45
CA PHE A 179 -23.72 -14.61 -7.49
C PHE A 179 -25.00 -14.32 -6.68
N GLU A 180 -25.98 -15.23 -6.70
CA GLU A 180 -27.20 -15.11 -5.89
C GLU A 180 -26.92 -15.12 -4.37
N HIS A 181 -25.85 -15.79 -3.95
CA HIS A 181 -25.45 -15.88 -2.54
C HIS A 181 -24.32 -14.92 -2.17
N SER A 182 -23.94 -14.00 -3.06
CA SER A 182 -22.87 -13.04 -2.84
C SER A 182 -23.40 -11.61 -2.81
N GLU A 183 -22.79 -10.76 -1.99
CA GLU A 183 -23.12 -9.34 -1.94
C GLU A 183 -22.22 -8.56 -2.92
N PHE A 184 -22.82 -7.68 -3.74
CA PHE A 184 -22.11 -6.86 -4.71
C PHE A 184 -22.31 -5.37 -4.43
N ALA A 185 -21.24 -4.59 -4.41
CA ALA A 185 -21.28 -3.13 -4.47
C ALA A 185 -20.58 -2.64 -5.74
N LEU A 186 -21.36 -2.17 -6.72
CA LEU A 186 -20.84 -1.59 -7.95
C LEU A 186 -20.52 -0.12 -7.72
N ILE A 187 -19.31 0.28 -8.07
CA ILE A 187 -18.77 1.60 -7.77
C ILE A 187 -18.48 2.32 -9.09
N ARG A 188 -18.92 3.57 -9.16
CA ARG A 188 -18.55 4.50 -10.23
C ARG A 188 -17.21 5.14 -9.88
N ALA A 189 -16.36 5.34 -10.88
CA ALA A 189 -15.07 6.00 -10.68
C ALA A 189 -14.86 7.08 -11.75
N SER A 190 -14.33 8.24 -11.34
CA SER A 190 -13.89 9.28 -12.26
C SER A 190 -12.63 8.85 -13.04
N GLN A 191 -12.19 9.65 -14.02
CA GLN A 191 -10.98 9.39 -14.79
C GLN A 191 -9.69 9.91 -14.11
N GLY A 192 -9.73 10.15 -12.79
CA GLY A 192 -8.56 10.60 -12.03
C GLY A 192 -7.54 9.47 -11.76
N ASP A 193 -6.41 9.87 -11.18
CA ASP A 193 -5.31 8.98 -10.82
C ASP A 193 -5.36 8.55 -9.36
N ASP A 194 -4.67 7.46 -9.03
CA ASP A 194 -4.51 7.00 -7.65
C ASP A 194 -3.74 8.04 -6.81
N ALA A 195 -4.25 8.38 -5.64
CA ALA A 195 -3.60 9.28 -4.69
C ALA A 195 -3.03 8.54 -3.46
N SER A 196 -2.85 7.21 -3.53
CA SER A 196 -2.25 6.45 -2.44
C SER A 196 -0.78 6.82 -2.24
N CYS A 197 -0.24 6.63 -1.03
CA CYS A 197 1.18 6.83 -0.75
C CYS A 197 2.11 5.87 -1.52
N THR A 198 1.55 4.84 -2.15
CA THR A 198 2.30 3.91 -3.01
C THR A 198 2.50 4.44 -4.42
N ASN A 199 1.71 5.44 -4.84
CA ASN A 199 1.92 6.11 -6.10
C ASN A 199 3.13 7.04 -6.02
N LEU A 200 4.15 6.75 -6.83
CA LEU A 200 5.38 7.55 -6.89
C LEU A 200 5.12 8.97 -7.42
N TYR A 201 4.05 9.15 -8.19
CA TYR A 201 3.64 10.43 -8.75
C TYR A 201 2.62 11.10 -7.83
N ALA A 202 2.91 12.34 -7.42
CA ALA A 202 1.95 13.15 -6.68
C ALA A 202 0.82 13.59 -7.62
N THR A 203 -0.35 12.97 -7.46
CA THR A 203 -1.56 13.23 -8.24
C THR A 203 -2.20 14.56 -7.85
N THR A 204 -2.48 15.42 -8.82
CA THR A 204 -3.30 16.64 -8.64
C THR A 204 -4.78 16.42 -8.98
N ALA A 205 -5.11 15.32 -9.67
CA ALA A 205 -6.47 14.92 -10.03
C ALA A 205 -6.79 13.52 -9.48
N PRO A 206 -7.09 13.41 -8.17
CA PRO A 206 -7.36 12.12 -7.55
C PRO A 206 -8.62 11.47 -8.14
N VAL A 207 -8.62 10.13 -8.16
CA VAL A 207 -9.80 9.37 -8.52
C VAL A 207 -10.90 9.58 -7.47
N VAL A 208 -12.11 9.84 -7.95
CA VAL A 208 -13.30 10.02 -7.12
C VAL A 208 -14.20 8.79 -7.31
N TRP A 209 -14.64 8.18 -6.22
CA TRP A 209 -15.52 7.01 -6.23
C TRP A 209 -16.92 7.38 -5.76
N GLY A 210 -17.92 7.07 -6.58
CA GLY A 210 -19.33 7.15 -6.25
C GLY A 210 -19.80 5.83 -5.66
N LEU A 211 -20.04 5.83 -4.34
CA LEU A 211 -20.45 4.65 -3.59
C LEU A 211 -21.98 4.48 -3.63
N PRO A 212 -22.49 3.29 -3.99
CA PRO A 212 -23.91 3.05 -4.10
C PRO A 212 -24.56 3.00 -2.71
N GLN A 213 -25.86 3.29 -2.64
CA GLN A 213 -26.60 3.32 -1.36
C GLN A 213 -26.47 2.00 -0.57
N ARG A 214 -26.50 0.85 -1.26
CA ARG A 214 -26.30 -0.47 -0.64
C ARG A 214 -24.96 -0.61 0.10
N PHE A 215 -23.89 -0.01 -0.42
CA PHE A 215 -22.58 0.00 0.25
C PHE A 215 -22.66 0.85 1.52
N LEU A 216 -23.30 2.03 1.45
CA LEU A 216 -23.46 2.93 2.58
C LEU A 216 -24.31 2.29 3.70
N GLU A 217 -25.35 1.54 3.34
CA GLU A 217 -26.22 0.82 4.28
C GLU A 217 -25.53 -0.37 4.94
N ARG A 218 -24.83 -1.20 4.16
CA ARG A 218 -24.05 -2.34 4.65
C ARG A 218 -22.95 -1.90 5.62
N GLY A 219 -22.27 -0.80 5.27
CA GLY A 219 -21.13 -0.27 5.99
C GLY A 219 -19.93 -1.22 6.00
N GLY A 220 -19.13 -1.09 7.06
CA GLY A 220 -17.83 -1.75 7.21
C GLY A 220 -16.69 -0.74 7.28
N PHE A 221 -15.46 -1.24 7.27
CA PHE A 221 -14.23 -0.48 7.46
C PHE A 221 -14.12 0.14 8.86
N GLU A 222 -12.88 0.39 9.28
CA GLU A 222 -12.59 1.08 10.52
C GLU A 222 -12.41 2.58 10.25
N PHE A 223 -13.08 3.40 11.05
CA PHE A 223 -12.95 4.85 11.00
C PHE A 223 -11.98 5.30 12.08
N VAL A 224 -10.92 5.99 11.67
CA VAL A 224 -10.04 6.69 12.61
C VAL A 224 -10.82 7.80 13.31
N SER A 225 -11.66 8.50 12.54
CA SER A 225 -12.47 9.60 13.06
C SER A 225 -13.59 9.99 12.07
N HIS A 226 -14.70 10.52 12.57
CA HIS A 226 -15.81 11.02 11.74
C HIS A 226 -16.50 12.24 12.35
N ALA A 227 -17.24 13.00 11.55
CA ALA A 227 -18.07 14.11 12.01
C ALA A 227 -19.19 13.61 12.94
N SER A 228 -19.78 14.54 13.72
CA SER A 228 -20.82 14.18 14.69
C SER A 228 -22.03 13.57 13.99
N LEU A 229 -22.43 12.38 14.44
CA LEU A 229 -23.57 11.65 13.91
C LEU A 229 -24.88 12.28 14.40
N PRO A 230 -25.88 12.48 13.52
CA PRO A 230 -27.23 12.84 13.94
C PRO A 230 -27.81 11.81 14.92
N ALA A 231 -28.72 12.25 15.80
CA ALA A 231 -29.35 11.38 16.80
C ALA A 231 -30.04 10.18 16.13
N GLY A 232 -29.69 8.96 16.56
CA GLY A 232 -30.23 7.70 16.02
C GLY A 232 -29.47 7.13 14.81
N MET A 233 -28.31 7.68 14.46
CA MET A 233 -27.46 7.17 13.37
C MET A 233 -26.20 6.49 13.92
N ASP A 234 -26.12 5.17 13.78
CA ASP A 234 -24.97 4.37 14.24
C ASP A 234 -23.90 4.13 13.16
N ASN A 235 -24.24 4.33 11.88
CA ASN A 235 -23.36 4.04 10.75
C ASN A 235 -22.76 5.33 10.15
N PRO A 236 -21.42 5.55 10.28
CA PRO A 236 -20.73 6.72 9.75
C PRO A 236 -20.84 6.94 8.25
N TRP A 237 -21.03 5.88 7.46
CA TRP A 237 -21.18 6.00 6.01
C TRP A 237 -22.39 6.81 5.58
N ARG A 238 -23.43 6.87 6.42
CA ARG A 238 -24.64 7.66 6.16
C ARG A 238 -24.40 9.17 6.20
N LEU A 239 -23.26 9.63 6.72
CA LEU A 239 -22.84 11.04 6.62
C LEU A 239 -22.68 11.49 5.16
N LEU A 240 -22.32 10.59 4.24
CA LEU A 240 -22.23 10.90 2.81
C LEU A 240 -23.59 11.21 2.17
N SER A 241 -24.68 10.77 2.79
CA SER A 241 -26.05 11.04 2.32
C SER A 241 -26.74 12.17 3.11
N THR A 242 -26.11 12.65 4.19
CA THR A 242 -26.68 13.67 5.07
C THR A 242 -26.26 15.05 4.59
N GLY A 243 -27.20 15.97 4.38
CA GLY A 243 -26.88 17.35 3.99
C GLY A 243 -26.57 17.56 2.50
N ALA A 244 -26.95 16.62 1.64
CA ALA A 244 -26.91 16.77 0.18
C ALA A 244 -27.91 17.84 -0.30
N THR A 245 -27.58 19.12 -0.11
CA THR A 245 -28.26 20.24 -0.74
C THR A 245 -27.32 20.92 -1.73
N PRO A 246 -27.84 21.54 -2.81
CA PRO A 246 -26.99 22.21 -3.81
C PRO A 246 -26.10 23.33 -3.25
N GLU A 247 -26.48 23.91 -2.12
CA GLU A 247 -25.79 25.02 -1.45
C GLU A 247 -24.80 24.56 -0.38
N ALA A 248 -24.87 23.30 0.07
CA ALA A 248 -23.97 22.76 1.08
C ALA A 248 -22.72 22.12 0.44
N PRO A 249 -21.56 22.15 1.12
CA PRO A 249 -20.39 21.40 0.71
C PRO A 249 -20.70 19.91 0.56
N VAL A 250 -20.19 19.30 -0.51
CA VAL A 250 -20.41 17.87 -0.78
C VAL A 250 -19.66 17.03 0.27
N PRO A 251 -20.35 16.17 1.04
CA PRO A 251 -19.70 15.36 2.05
C PRO A 251 -18.84 14.28 1.37
N VAL A 252 -17.59 14.16 1.80
CA VAL A 252 -16.64 13.15 1.32
C VAL A 252 -15.95 12.42 2.46
N ILE A 253 -15.59 11.17 2.21
CA ILE A 253 -14.79 10.34 3.12
C ILE A 253 -13.48 9.99 2.41
N LEU A 254 -12.37 9.99 3.14
CA LEU A 254 -11.06 9.61 2.64
C LEU A 254 -10.36 8.67 3.62
N ASP A 255 -9.36 7.96 3.13
CA ASP A 255 -8.34 7.37 4.00
C ASP A 255 -7.52 8.48 4.71
N ALA A 256 -7.21 8.26 6.00
CA ALA A 256 -6.49 9.23 6.83
C ALA A 256 -5.11 9.58 6.26
N ALA A 257 -4.36 8.58 5.76
CA ALA A 257 -3.02 8.82 5.21
C ALA A 257 -3.11 9.59 3.88
N THR A 258 -4.06 9.23 3.02
CA THR A 258 -4.35 9.90 1.75
C THR A 258 -4.71 11.37 1.98
N ALA A 259 -5.62 11.67 2.92
CA ALA A 259 -6.05 13.03 3.23
C ALA A 259 -4.90 13.89 3.78
N GLN A 260 -4.14 13.35 4.73
CA GLN A 260 -3.13 14.13 5.45
C GLN A 260 -1.81 14.28 4.70
N TRP A 261 -1.33 13.22 4.04
CA TRP A 261 0.02 13.18 3.46
C TRP A 261 0.02 13.29 1.94
N ALA A 262 -0.85 12.53 1.25
CA ALA A 262 -0.85 12.49 -0.21
C ALA A 262 -1.47 13.75 -0.82
N LEU A 263 -2.71 14.08 -0.42
CA LEU A 263 -3.46 15.22 -0.93
C LEU A 263 -3.30 16.49 -0.08
N LYS A 264 -2.82 16.34 1.16
CA LYS A 264 -2.59 17.46 2.10
C LYS A 264 -3.83 18.32 2.32
N LEU A 265 -5.00 17.69 2.35
CA LEU A 265 -6.30 18.35 2.53
C LEU A 265 -6.62 18.66 3.99
N GLY A 266 -5.87 18.06 4.93
CA GLY A 266 -6.08 18.22 6.36
C GLY A 266 -6.80 17.03 6.98
N GLY A 267 -7.72 17.30 7.91
CA GLY A 267 -8.42 16.30 8.70
C GLY A 267 -9.94 16.40 8.56
N ILE A 268 -10.67 15.94 9.57
CA ILE A 268 -12.13 16.08 9.60
C ILE A 268 -12.54 17.56 9.55
N ASN A 269 -13.66 17.83 8.89
CA ASN A 269 -14.26 19.14 8.67
C ASN A 269 -13.44 20.08 7.78
N SER A 270 -12.26 19.67 7.32
CA SER A 270 -11.51 20.42 6.31
C SER A 270 -12.31 20.44 5.00
N THR A 271 -12.31 21.60 4.33
CA THR A 271 -12.96 21.78 3.03
C THR A 271 -11.93 21.98 1.93
N PHE A 272 -12.28 21.57 0.72
CA PHE A 272 -11.48 21.75 -0.48
C PHE A 272 -12.36 21.86 -1.71
N ARG A 273 -11.81 22.36 -2.81
CA ARG A 273 -12.57 22.52 -4.07
C ARG A 273 -12.16 21.48 -5.09
N LEU A 274 -13.15 20.80 -5.67
CA LEU A 274 -12.97 19.87 -6.78
C LEU A 274 -13.43 20.49 -8.10
N SER A 275 -12.67 20.26 -9.17
CA SER A 275 -13.10 20.58 -10.52
C SER A 275 -14.06 19.51 -11.03
N PRO A 276 -15.31 19.84 -11.43
CA PRO A 276 -16.23 18.87 -12.02
C PRO A 276 -15.74 18.35 -13.37
N THR A 277 -14.96 19.15 -14.09
CA THR A 277 -14.48 18.81 -15.43
C THR A 277 -13.29 17.86 -15.40
N THR A 278 -12.33 18.10 -14.50
CA THR A 278 -11.08 17.32 -14.46
C THR A 278 -11.00 16.36 -13.28
N GLY A 279 -11.83 16.52 -12.25
CA GLY A 279 -11.65 15.84 -10.96
C GLY A 279 -10.44 16.37 -10.16
N GLY A 280 -9.78 17.43 -10.66
CA GLY A 280 -8.64 18.08 -10.03
C GLY A 280 -8.97 18.78 -8.73
N ILE A 281 -8.05 18.74 -7.77
CA ILE A 281 -8.12 19.63 -6.60
C ILE A 281 -7.72 21.03 -7.04
N LEU A 282 -8.59 22.00 -6.79
CA LEU A 282 -8.40 23.39 -7.14
C LEU A 282 -7.87 24.20 -5.94
N PRO A 283 -7.16 25.32 -6.19
CA PRO A 283 -6.88 26.30 -5.15
C PRO A 283 -8.15 26.78 -4.46
N PRO A 284 -8.09 27.18 -3.17
CA PRO A 284 -9.26 27.61 -2.40
C PRO A 284 -9.98 28.81 -3.03
N ASP A 285 -9.24 29.70 -3.70
CA ASP A 285 -9.77 30.92 -4.33
C ASP A 285 -10.33 30.70 -5.75
N ALA A 286 -10.46 29.45 -6.21
CA ALA A 286 -10.93 29.16 -7.56
C ALA A 286 -12.46 29.26 -7.68
N ASP A 287 -12.96 30.21 -8.49
CA ASP A 287 -14.39 30.53 -8.61
C ASP A 287 -15.29 29.41 -9.15
N GLN A 288 -14.73 28.40 -9.84
CA GLN A 288 -15.49 27.37 -10.56
C GLN A 288 -15.40 25.97 -9.92
N GLY A 289 -14.94 25.88 -8.67
CA GLY A 289 -14.81 24.62 -7.93
C GLY A 289 -16.04 24.27 -7.10
N ILE A 290 -16.36 22.98 -7.02
CA ILE A 290 -17.36 22.47 -6.09
C ILE A 290 -16.71 22.29 -4.74
N GLU A 291 -17.28 22.91 -3.71
CA GLU A 291 -16.80 22.74 -2.35
C GLU A 291 -17.17 21.36 -1.81
N CYS A 292 -16.19 20.67 -1.26
CA CYS A 292 -16.32 19.37 -0.64
C CYS A 292 -15.81 19.45 0.80
N GLN A 293 -16.45 18.73 1.71
CA GLN A 293 -16.08 18.68 3.12
C GLN A 293 -15.76 17.25 3.56
N ILE A 294 -14.64 17.08 4.24
CA ILE A 294 -14.23 15.79 4.80
C ILE A 294 -15.07 15.49 6.04
N VAL A 295 -16.00 14.53 5.92
CA VAL A 295 -16.89 14.12 7.02
C VAL A 295 -16.41 12.85 7.74
N GLY A 296 -15.41 12.15 7.19
CA GLY A 296 -14.85 10.97 7.82
C GLY A 296 -13.49 10.58 7.28
N LEU A 297 -12.69 9.98 8.17
CA LEU A 297 -11.35 9.45 7.88
C LEU A 297 -11.31 7.96 8.23
N LEU A 298 -10.98 7.15 7.23
CA LEU A 298 -10.82 5.72 7.35
C LEU A 298 -9.39 5.35 7.78
N GLU A 299 -9.26 4.17 8.39
CA GLU A 299 -7.96 3.53 8.55
C GLU A 299 -7.41 3.10 7.17
N PRO A 300 -6.07 3.13 6.97
CA PRO A 300 -5.45 2.66 5.73
C PRO A 300 -5.92 1.27 5.30
N GLY A 301 -6.43 1.19 4.07
CA GLY A 301 -7.03 -0.03 3.54
C GLY A 301 -7.22 0.01 2.03
N ILE A 302 -8.08 -0.87 1.52
CA ILE A 302 -8.27 -1.04 0.06
C ILE A 302 -8.89 0.18 -0.65
N LEU A 303 -9.45 1.12 0.12
CA LEU A 303 -10.05 2.36 -0.39
C LEU A 303 -9.05 3.53 -0.39
N GLN A 304 -7.78 3.29 -0.04
CA GLN A 304 -6.75 4.34 -0.05
C GLN A 304 -6.57 4.94 -1.46
N GLY A 305 -6.23 6.23 -1.50
CA GLY A 305 -5.96 6.93 -2.74
C GLY A 305 -7.18 7.38 -3.55
N ALA A 306 -8.40 7.13 -3.07
CA ALA A 306 -9.63 7.63 -3.66
C ALA A 306 -10.34 8.64 -2.75
N ILE A 307 -11.07 9.58 -3.36
CA ILE A 307 -12.05 10.42 -2.67
C ILE A 307 -13.41 9.73 -2.76
N LEU A 308 -14.03 9.42 -1.62
CA LEU A 308 -15.28 8.68 -1.58
C LEU A 308 -16.46 9.64 -1.38
N MET A 309 -17.49 9.52 -2.21
CA MET A 309 -18.74 10.27 -2.10
C MET A 309 -19.94 9.37 -2.39
N ALA A 310 -21.15 9.82 -2.03
CA ALA A 310 -22.36 9.12 -2.41
C ALA A 310 -22.54 9.09 -3.93
N GLU A 311 -23.08 7.99 -4.47
CA GLU A 311 -23.32 7.85 -5.91
C GLU A 311 -24.26 8.94 -6.49
N ALA A 312 -25.22 9.41 -5.70
CA ALA A 312 -26.11 10.51 -6.08
C ALA A 312 -25.33 11.81 -6.32
N GLU A 313 -24.35 12.11 -5.47
CA GLU A 313 -23.46 13.27 -5.65
C GLU A 313 -22.51 13.03 -6.83
N PHE A 314 -21.93 11.84 -6.94
CA PHE A 314 -21.04 11.50 -8.05
C PHE A 314 -21.71 11.71 -9.42
N THR A 315 -22.94 11.23 -9.59
CA THR A 315 -23.68 11.38 -10.85
C THR A 315 -24.09 12.82 -11.15
N ARG A 316 -24.35 13.61 -10.10
CA ARG A 316 -24.59 15.06 -10.22
C ARG A 316 -23.32 15.82 -10.65
N LEU A 317 -22.16 15.48 -10.10
CA LEU A 317 -20.90 16.17 -10.37
C LEU A 317 -20.22 15.70 -11.67
N PHE A 318 -20.35 14.42 -12.01
CA PHE A 318 -19.70 13.79 -13.17
C PHE A 318 -20.73 13.16 -14.12
N PRO A 319 -21.63 13.95 -14.74
CA PRO A 319 -22.72 13.42 -15.57
C PRO A 319 -22.22 12.72 -16.85
N LEU A 320 -21.00 13.04 -17.30
CA LEU A 320 -20.38 12.43 -18.48
C LEU A 320 -19.79 11.04 -18.19
N VAL A 321 -19.68 10.64 -16.92
CA VAL A 321 -19.14 9.33 -16.53
C VAL A 321 -20.29 8.33 -16.41
N SER A 322 -20.44 7.50 -17.44
CA SER A 322 -21.42 6.41 -17.46
C SER A 322 -20.80 5.07 -17.04
N GLY A 323 -21.65 4.22 -16.44
CA GLY A 323 -21.28 2.87 -16.02
C GLY A 323 -20.45 2.78 -14.73
N TYR A 324 -20.34 1.56 -14.24
CA TYR A 324 -19.53 1.15 -13.11
C TYR A 324 -18.16 0.69 -13.60
N ARG A 325 -17.10 1.05 -12.87
CA ARG A 325 -15.71 0.72 -13.20
C ARG A 325 -15.08 -0.23 -12.18
N LEU A 326 -15.67 -0.31 -11.00
CA LEU A 326 -15.21 -1.14 -9.90
C LEU A 326 -16.39 -1.91 -9.33
N ALA A 327 -16.11 -3.08 -8.77
CA ALA A 327 -17.08 -3.84 -7.97
C ALA A 327 -16.39 -4.44 -6.76
N LEU A 328 -17.02 -4.30 -5.59
CA LEU A 328 -16.65 -5.05 -4.40
C LEU A 328 -17.59 -6.24 -4.25
N LEU A 329 -17.02 -7.39 -3.92
CA LEU A 329 -17.71 -8.67 -3.81
C LEU A 329 -17.42 -9.29 -2.44
N GLU A 330 -18.48 -9.69 -1.76
CA GLU A 330 -18.42 -10.58 -0.60
C GLU A 330 -19.00 -11.94 -1.01
N ALA A 331 -18.11 -12.90 -1.25
CA ALA A 331 -18.48 -14.27 -1.58
C ALA A 331 -18.40 -15.18 -0.34
N PRO A 332 -19.34 -16.15 -0.19
CA PRO A 332 -19.33 -17.08 0.93
C PRO A 332 -18.08 -17.98 0.92
N ALA A 333 -17.54 -18.26 2.11
CA ALA A 333 -16.27 -18.98 2.28
C ALA A 333 -16.25 -20.40 1.65
N ALA A 334 -17.41 -21.03 1.47
CA ALA A 334 -17.54 -22.34 0.83
C ALA A 334 -17.33 -22.33 -0.69
N ALA A 335 -17.23 -21.15 -1.32
CA ALA A 335 -16.96 -20.99 -2.74
C ALA A 335 -15.47 -20.78 -3.06
N LEU A 336 -14.58 -20.91 -2.07
CA LEU A 336 -13.17 -20.52 -2.13
C LEU A 336 -12.21 -21.65 -2.59
N ASP A 337 -12.68 -22.66 -3.31
CA ASP A 337 -11.74 -23.58 -3.96
C ASP A 337 -10.94 -22.82 -5.05
N GLU A 338 -9.63 -22.69 -4.82
CA GLU A 338 -8.63 -21.86 -5.52
C GLU A 338 -8.59 -22.04 -7.06
N ALA A 339 -9.17 -23.12 -7.58
CA ALA A 339 -9.23 -23.40 -9.01
C ALA A 339 -10.45 -22.77 -9.73
N ASP A 340 -11.50 -22.38 -9.02
CA ASP A 340 -12.74 -21.84 -9.61
C ASP A 340 -12.86 -20.32 -9.47
N THR A 341 -12.17 -19.68 -8.51
CA THR A 341 -12.16 -18.22 -8.33
C THR A 341 -11.38 -17.47 -9.40
N SER A 342 -10.30 -18.05 -9.94
CA SER A 342 -9.60 -17.48 -11.11
C SER A 342 -10.48 -17.50 -12.37
N ASN A 343 -11.32 -18.53 -12.52
CA ASN A 343 -12.39 -18.59 -13.53
C ASN A 343 -13.59 -17.70 -13.17
N ALA A 344 -13.86 -17.47 -11.88
CA ALA A 344 -14.93 -16.61 -11.39
C ALA A 344 -14.57 -15.11 -11.34
N VAL A 345 -13.29 -14.76 -11.49
CA VAL A 345 -12.84 -13.37 -11.64
C VAL A 345 -12.53 -13.08 -13.11
N GLY A 346 -12.23 -14.11 -13.91
CA GLY A 346 -12.36 -14.09 -15.38
C GLY A 346 -13.81 -14.02 -15.90
N LEU A 347 -14.80 -13.86 -15.01
CA LEU A 347 -16.24 -13.91 -15.29
C LEU A 347 -16.84 -12.70 -15.99
N TRP A 348 -16.15 -11.56 -15.97
CA TRP A 348 -16.44 -10.50 -16.93
C TRP A 348 -15.34 -10.59 -17.97
N PRO A 349 -15.63 -10.62 -19.28
CA PRO A 349 -14.59 -10.64 -20.32
C PRO A 349 -13.60 -9.47 -20.25
N CYS A 350 -13.81 -8.53 -19.32
CA CYS A 350 -13.00 -7.35 -19.07
C CYS A 350 -12.55 -7.19 -17.59
N CYS A 351 -12.82 -8.12 -16.66
CA CYS A 351 -12.39 -7.98 -15.26
C CYS A 351 -11.02 -8.64 -15.00
N ARG A 352 -10.12 -7.94 -14.30
CA ARG A 352 -8.92 -8.54 -13.71
C ARG A 352 -8.74 -8.10 -12.24
N PRO A 353 -8.19 -8.98 -11.38
CA PRO A 353 -7.88 -8.64 -10.00
C PRO A 353 -6.70 -7.66 -9.93
N LEU A 354 -6.75 -6.70 -9.02
CA LEU A 354 -5.66 -5.75 -8.79
C LEU A 354 -4.49 -6.51 -8.11
N GLY A 355 -3.49 -6.93 -8.89
CA GLY A 355 -2.33 -7.68 -8.36
C GLY A 355 -1.43 -8.39 -9.37
N SER A 356 -1.79 -8.47 -10.67
CA SER A 356 -0.95 -9.12 -11.67
C SER A 356 0.06 -8.17 -12.34
N PRO A 357 1.30 -8.61 -12.66
CA PRO A 357 2.34 -7.77 -13.27
C PRO A 357 1.98 -7.25 -14.67
N VAL A 358 2.58 -6.09 -15.01
CA VAL A 358 2.35 -5.22 -16.19
C VAL A 358 2.60 -5.91 -17.56
N ALA A 359 3.12 -7.13 -17.62
CA ALA A 359 3.51 -7.79 -18.87
C ALA A 359 2.33 -8.24 -19.77
N ASP A 360 1.11 -8.34 -19.24
CA ASP A 360 -0.05 -8.86 -19.99
C ASP A 360 -0.97 -7.78 -20.60
N TRP A 361 -0.56 -6.51 -20.59
CA TRP A 361 -1.36 -5.39 -21.11
C TRP A 361 -1.69 -5.47 -22.62
N LEU A 362 -0.90 -6.21 -23.42
CA LEU A 362 -0.98 -6.19 -24.89
C LEU A 362 -1.97 -7.20 -25.51
N ALA A 363 -2.54 -8.14 -24.75
CA ALA A 363 -3.31 -9.24 -25.33
C ALA A 363 -4.79 -8.91 -25.66
N CYS A 364 -5.39 -7.85 -25.11
CA CYS A 364 -6.80 -7.49 -25.37
C CYS A 364 -7.00 -6.43 -26.47
N SER A 365 -5.93 -5.92 -27.09
CA SER A 365 -6.03 -4.97 -28.21
C SER A 365 -6.40 -5.64 -29.55
N GLY A 366 -6.43 -6.97 -29.61
CA GLY A 366 -6.58 -7.70 -30.87
C GLY A 366 -7.72 -8.72 -30.85
N LYS A 367 -8.95 -8.26 -31.10
CA LYS A 367 -9.99 -8.96 -31.89
C LYS A 367 -11.22 -8.06 -31.99
N LYS A 368 -11.23 -7.25 -33.06
CA LYS A 368 -12.48 -6.84 -33.71
C LYS A 368 -13.06 -8.03 -34.47
#